data_AF-A0A3A4XTI0-F1
#
_entry.id   AF-A0A3A4XTI0-F1
#
_cell.length_a   1.000
_cell.length_b   1.000
_cell.length_c   1.000
_cell.angle_alpha   90.00
_cell.angle_beta   90.00
_cell.angle_gamma   90.00
#
_symmetry.space_group_name_H-M   'P 1'
#
loop_
_entity.id
_entity.type
_entity.pdbx_description
1 polymer ?
#
loop_
_entity_poly.entity_id
_entity_poly.type
_entity_poly.pdbx_seq_one_letter_code
_entity_poly.pdbx_strand_id
1 'polypeptide(L)'
;EIMYNLYHCNYYLACFIKKIAKLTNSFTDRKDEKQYEFAQEIYQGYGACYILSPVFFQHFNDLWAPTFLMHEELFLSKQLESKGFRIYYEPSIRIQHHWHAAMDKVPNKKRWEMSRDAHQIYRKYISLENTERKA
;
A
#
# COMPACT_ATOMS: atom_id res chain seq x y z
N GLU A 1 8.63 9.67 -4.52
CA GLU A 1 9.56 10.05 -3.43
C GLU A 1 9.55 11.52 -3.00
N ILE A 2 9.96 12.51 -3.81
CA ILE A 2 10.13 13.91 -3.33
C ILE A 2 8.84 14.51 -2.74
N MET A 3 7.71 14.36 -3.42
CA MET A 3 6.41 14.85 -2.94
C MET A 3 5.95 14.18 -1.65
N TYR A 4 6.18 12.87 -1.50
CA TYR A 4 5.88 12.15 -0.27
C TYR A 4 6.77 12.59 0.88
N ASN A 5 8.05 12.88 0.62
CA ASN A 5 8.95 13.44 1.63
C ASN A 5 8.45 14.81 2.12
N LEU A 6 8.07 15.70 1.19
CA LEU A 6 7.48 17.00 1.54
C LEU A 6 6.18 16.85 2.34
N TYR A 7 5.31 15.93 1.93
CA TYR A 7 4.07 15.61 2.64
C TYR A 7 4.32 15.13 4.08
N HIS A 8 5.42 14.43 4.32
CA HIS A 8 5.78 13.87 5.62
C HIS A 8 6.69 14.77 6.48
N CYS A 9 7.16 15.91 5.97
CA CYS A 9 7.97 16.87 6.73
C CYS A 9 7.19 17.57 7.86
N ASN A 10 5.95 17.99 7.58
CA ASN A 10 5.14 18.76 8.54
C ASN A 10 3.64 18.58 8.28
N TYR A 11 2.84 18.44 9.34
CA TYR A 11 1.40 18.22 9.22
C TYR A 11 0.66 19.36 8.50
N TYR A 12 0.99 20.63 8.79
CA TYR A 12 0.33 21.77 8.14
C TYR A 12 0.69 21.87 6.67
N LEU A 13 1.94 21.57 6.32
CA LEU A 13 2.37 21.44 4.93
C LEU A 13 1.61 20.31 4.22
N ALA A 14 1.44 19.16 4.89
CA ALA A 14 0.64 18.05 4.39
C ALA A 14 -0.81 18.45 4.12
N CYS A 15 -1.42 19.23 5.00
CA CYS A 15 -2.76 19.80 4.81
C CYS A 15 -2.81 20.74 3.59
N PHE A 16 -1.79 21.58 3.41
CA PHE A 16 -1.70 22.47 2.26
C PHE A 16 -1.54 21.72 0.94
N ILE A 17 -0.63 20.74 0.90
CA ILE A 17 -0.43 19.85 -0.26
C ILE A 17 -1.75 19.14 -0.62
N LYS A 18 -2.48 18.63 0.39
CA LYS A 18 -3.80 18.00 0.17
C LYS A 18 -4.82 18.96 -0.43
N LYS A 19 -4.82 20.23 -0.03
CA LYS A 19 -5.71 21.25 -0.62
C LYS A 19 -5.38 21.50 -2.08
N ILE A 20 -4.10 21.65 -2.41
CA ILE A 20 -3.64 21.82 -3.81
C ILE A 20 -4.02 20.58 -4.63
N ALA A 21 -3.70 19.38 -4.14
CA ALA A 21 -3.99 18.14 -4.85
C ALA A 21 -5.48 17.99 -5.19
N LYS A 22 -6.38 18.39 -4.28
CA LYS A 22 -7.83 18.41 -4.55
C LYS A 22 -8.22 19.33 -5.70
N LEU A 23 -7.51 20.44 -5.89
CA LEU A 23 -7.76 21.38 -6.99
C LEU A 23 -7.19 20.86 -8.33
N THR A 24 -6.18 19.99 -8.29
CA THR A 24 -5.49 19.45 -9.48
C THR A 24 -5.85 18.00 -9.79
N ASN A 25 -6.82 17.42 -9.08
CA ASN A 25 -7.07 15.98 -9.04
C ASN A 25 -7.38 15.34 -10.40
N SER A 26 -7.94 16.10 -11.35
CA SER A 26 -8.25 15.63 -12.71
C SER A 26 -7.01 15.29 -13.54
N PHE A 27 -5.83 15.80 -13.17
CA PHE A 27 -4.58 15.59 -13.92
C PHE A 27 -3.66 14.54 -13.27
N THR A 28 -3.89 14.18 -12.01
CA THR A 28 -2.98 13.30 -11.23
C THR A 28 -3.57 11.93 -10.96
N ASP A 29 -4.72 11.61 -11.55
CA ASP A 29 -5.44 10.39 -11.24
C ASP A 29 -4.71 9.15 -11.76
N ARG A 30 -4.66 8.10 -10.92
CA ARG A 30 -3.95 6.87 -11.27
C ARG A 30 -4.77 6.06 -12.27
N LYS A 31 -4.07 5.35 -13.16
CA LYS A 31 -4.69 4.57 -14.26
C LYS A 31 -4.44 3.07 -14.14
N ASP A 32 -3.73 2.63 -13.11
CA ASP A 32 -3.38 1.24 -12.83
C ASP A 32 -4.59 0.37 -12.48
N GLU A 33 -5.68 0.97 -12.01
CA GLU A 33 -6.93 0.25 -11.70
C GLU A 33 -7.83 -0.02 -12.92
N LYS A 34 -7.44 0.43 -14.12
CA LYS A 34 -8.28 0.33 -15.33
C LYS A 34 -8.48 -1.08 -15.87
N GLN A 35 -7.81 -2.08 -15.32
CA GLN A 35 -7.90 -3.47 -15.75
C GLN A 35 -8.61 -4.35 -14.70
N TYR A 36 -9.42 -3.76 -13.83
CA TYR A 36 -10.16 -4.46 -12.77
C TYR A 36 -11.12 -5.55 -13.28
N GLU A 37 -11.42 -5.60 -14.58
CA GLU A 37 -12.30 -6.60 -15.19
C GLU A 37 -11.57 -7.90 -15.57
N PHE A 38 -10.22 -7.88 -15.62
CA PHE A 38 -9.42 -9.00 -16.10
C PHE A 38 -8.63 -9.67 -14.98
N ALA A 39 -8.74 -11.00 -14.91
CA ALA A 39 -7.94 -11.82 -14.01
C ALA A 39 -6.48 -11.82 -14.46
N GLN A 40 -5.55 -11.49 -13.56
CA GLN A 40 -4.14 -11.33 -13.90
C GLN A 40 -3.24 -11.36 -12.66
N GLU A 41 -1.95 -11.58 -12.89
CA GLU A 41 -0.95 -11.32 -11.86
C GLU A 41 -0.85 -9.82 -11.60
N ILE A 42 -0.80 -9.44 -10.33
CA ILE A 42 -0.65 -8.06 -9.90
C ILE A 42 0.49 -7.96 -8.88
N TYR A 43 1.12 -6.79 -8.81
CA TYR A 43 2.19 -6.59 -7.83
C TYR A 43 1.63 -6.41 -6.42
N GLN A 44 0.56 -5.62 -6.26
CA GLN A 44 -0.11 -5.36 -4.99
C GLN A 44 -1.62 -5.34 -5.23
N GLY A 45 -2.36 -6.05 -4.37
CA GLY A 45 -3.82 -5.98 -4.32
C GLY A 45 -4.30 -4.89 -3.38
N TYR A 46 -5.62 -4.86 -3.17
CA TYR A 46 -6.24 -4.05 -2.13
C TYR A 46 -6.45 -4.89 -0.87
N GLY A 47 -6.10 -4.36 0.31
CA GLY A 47 -6.12 -5.07 1.60
C GLY A 47 -7.48 -5.55 2.13
N ALA A 48 -8.54 -5.54 1.33
CA ALA A 48 -9.86 -5.96 1.78
C ALA A 48 -10.04 -7.49 1.82
N CYS A 49 -9.42 -8.24 0.90
CA CYS A 49 -9.49 -9.69 0.89
C CYS A 49 -8.29 -10.30 0.17
N TYR A 50 -7.66 -11.26 0.85
CA TYR A 50 -6.68 -12.17 0.27
C TYR A 50 -7.11 -13.59 0.58
N ILE A 51 -7.02 -14.47 -0.42
CA ILE A 51 -7.20 -15.91 -0.24
C ILE A 51 -5.80 -16.53 -0.23
N LEU A 52 -5.40 -17.05 0.94
CA LEU A 52 -4.12 -17.69 1.14
C LEU A 52 -4.31 -19.21 1.13
N SER A 53 -3.59 -19.90 0.26
CA SER A 53 -3.66 -21.36 0.17
C SER A 53 -2.80 -22.01 1.27
N PRO A 54 -2.95 -23.33 1.53
CA PRO A 54 -2.08 -24.05 2.46
C PRO A 54 -0.58 -23.90 2.15
N VAL A 55 -0.21 -23.68 0.89
CA VAL A 55 1.18 -23.44 0.47
C VAL A 55 1.75 -22.19 1.15
N PHE A 56 0.95 -21.14 1.35
CA PHE A 56 1.42 -19.96 2.08
C PHE A 56 1.89 -20.34 3.49
N PHE A 57 1.08 -21.11 4.22
CA PHE A 57 1.35 -21.51 5.60
C PHE A 57 2.47 -22.55 5.74
N GLN A 58 2.88 -23.20 4.64
CA GLN A 58 4.08 -24.05 4.63
C GLN A 58 5.38 -23.22 4.63
N HIS A 59 5.32 -21.97 4.15
CA HIS A 59 6.49 -21.10 4.02
C HIS A 59 6.52 -19.96 5.02
N PHE A 60 5.38 -19.54 5.55
CA PHE A 60 5.24 -18.38 6.43
C PHE A 60 4.35 -18.70 7.63
N ASN A 61 4.74 -18.22 8.80
CA ASN A 61 3.98 -18.38 10.03
C ASN A 61 3.16 -17.12 10.39
N ASP A 62 3.44 -16.01 9.72
CA ASP A 62 2.89 -14.69 9.99
C ASP A 62 2.64 -13.91 8.70
N LEU A 63 1.69 -12.98 8.75
CA LEU A 63 1.57 -11.91 7.77
C LEU A 63 2.49 -10.78 8.21
N TRP A 64 3.65 -10.71 7.57
CA TRP A 64 4.70 -9.81 8.02
C TRP A 64 4.35 -8.35 7.68
N ALA A 65 4.30 -7.50 8.71
CA ALA A 65 4.15 -6.06 8.56
C ALA A 65 4.96 -5.34 9.65
N PRO A 66 6.03 -4.59 9.30
CA PRO A 66 6.83 -3.84 10.26
C PRO A 66 6.17 -2.52 10.71
N THR A 67 4.98 -2.20 10.20
CA THR A 67 4.19 -1.02 10.56
C THR A 67 2.96 -1.47 11.34
N PHE A 68 2.45 -0.60 12.21
CA PHE A 68 1.15 -0.86 12.84
C PHE A 68 0.00 -0.75 11.83
N LEU A 69 0.12 0.19 10.90
CA LEU A 69 -0.86 0.46 9.86
C LEU A 69 -0.16 1.09 8.64
N MET A 70 -0.74 0.91 7.45
CA MET A 70 -0.29 1.40 6.15
C MET A 70 0.85 0.57 5.53
N HIS A 71 0.74 0.38 4.22
CA HIS A 71 1.68 -0.35 3.36
C HIS A 71 1.73 -1.87 3.58
N GLU A 72 0.74 -2.44 4.27
CA GLU A 72 0.60 -3.87 4.50
C GLU A 72 0.65 -4.67 3.19
N GLU A 73 0.04 -4.14 2.12
CA GLU A 73 0.04 -4.80 0.81
C GLU A 73 1.43 -4.87 0.19
N LEU A 74 2.26 -3.84 0.34
CA LEU A 74 3.65 -3.90 -0.09
C LEU A 74 4.43 -4.96 0.68
N PHE A 75 4.27 -4.99 2.01
CA PHE A 75 5.01 -5.92 2.85
C PHE A 75 4.64 -7.37 2.52
N LEU A 76 3.35 -7.63 2.28
CA LEU A 76 2.88 -8.92 1.78
C LEU A 76 3.51 -9.25 0.42
N SER A 77 3.51 -8.32 -0.54
CA SER A 77 4.13 -8.58 -1.85
C SER A 77 5.61 -8.92 -1.74
N LYS A 78 6.35 -8.23 -0.87
CA LYS A 78 7.77 -8.52 -0.62
C LYS A 78 7.97 -9.87 0.08
N GLN A 79 7.10 -10.20 1.04
CA GLN A 79 7.12 -11.49 1.71
C GLN A 79 6.92 -12.62 0.68
N LEU A 80 5.92 -12.51 -0.20
CA LEU A 80 5.64 -13.48 -1.25
C LEU A 80 6.79 -13.58 -2.27
N GLU A 81 7.33 -12.44 -2.72
CA GLU A 81 8.44 -12.35 -3.67
C GLU A 81 9.68 -13.09 -3.16
N SER A 82 9.94 -13.08 -1.84
CA SER A 82 11.06 -13.81 -1.22
C SER A 82 11.02 -15.34 -1.41
N LYS A 83 9.86 -15.88 -1.80
CA LYS A 83 9.64 -17.30 -2.13
C LYS A 83 9.25 -17.52 -3.59
N GLY A 84 9.32 -16.48 -4.43
CA GLY A 84 8.91 -16.53 -5.83
C GLY A 84 7.39 -16.61 -6.03
N PHE A 85 6.60 -16.32 -5.00
CA PHE A 85 5.15 -16.29 -5.09
C PHE A 85 4.66 -14.96 -5.68
N ARG A 86 3.47 -15.00 -6.28
CA ARG A 86 2.84 -13.86 -6.95
C ARG A 86 1.41 -13.72 -6.47
N ILE A 87 0.90 -12.49 -6.52
CA ILE A 87 -0.51 -12.21 -6.23
C ILE A 87 -1.29 -12.34 -7.55
N TYR A 88 -2.38 -13.10 -7.52
CA TYR A 88 -3.29 -13.24 -8.64
C TYR A 88 -4.63 -12.59 -8.30
N TYR A 89 -5.07 -11.66 -9.14
CA TYR A 89 -6.34 -10.96 -9.01
C TYR A 89 -7.45 -11.76 -9.72
N GLU A 90 -8.57 -11.95 -9.04
CA GLU A 90 -9.73 -12.72 -9.52
C GLU A 90 -11.02 -11.87 -9.45
N PRO A 91 -11.46 -11.27 -10.57
CA PRO A 91 -12.59 -10.33 -10.60
C PRO A 91 -13.96 -11.00 -10.39
N SER A 92 -14.06 -12.33 -10.49
CA SER A 92 -15.31 -13.04 -10.18
C SER A 92 -15.63 -13.05 -8.68
N ILE A 93 -14.62 -12.89 -7.82
CA ILE A 93 -14.80 -12.83 -6.37
C ILE A 93 -15.07 -11.39 -5.97
N ARG A 94 -16.34 -11.11 -5.63
CA ARG A 94 -16.80 -9.77 -5.23
C ARG A 94 -17.08 -9.74 -3.74
N ILE A 95 -16.53 -8.74 -3.06
CA ILE A 95 -16.72 -8.53 -1.63
C ILE A 95 -17.27 -7.13 -1.37
N GLN A 96 -18.16 -7.03 -0.37
CA GLN A 96 -18.59 -5.74 0.14
C GLN A 96 -17.64 -5.33 1.28
N HIS A 97 -16.78 -4.34 1.01
CA HIS A 97 -15.87 -3.80 2.00
C HIS A 97 -16.39 -2.44 2.50
N HIS A 98 -16.61 -2.31 3.81
CA HIS A 98 -16.97 -1.03 4.41
C HIS A 98 -15.72 -0.17 4.61
N TRP A 99 -15.36 0.57 3.57
CA TRP A 99 -14.14 1.37 3.57
C TRP A 99 -14.11 2.38 4.72
N HIS A 100 -12.91 2.57 5.29
CA HIS A 100 -12.61 3.54 6.34
C HIS A 100 -13.43 3.48 7.63
N ALA A 101 -14.22 2.42 7.89
CA ALA A 101 -15.09 2.34 9.06
C ALA A 101 -14.37 2.62 10.40
N ALA A 102 -13.18 2.03 10.55
CA ALA A 102 -12.30 2.26 11.70
C ALA A 102 -11.45 3.53 11.51
N MET A 103 -10.95 3.75 10.29
CA MET A 103 -10.03 4.85 10.00
C MET A 103 -10.65 6.22 10.17
N ASP A 104 -11.92 6.40 9.85
CA ASP A 104 -12.64 7.67 9.97
C ASP A 104 -12.78 8.15 11.40
N LYS A 105 -12.71 7.23 12.37
CA LYS A 105 -12.72 7.55 13.81
C LYS A 105 -11.36 8.04 14.31
N VAL A 106 -10.29 7.87 13.52
CA VAL A 106 -8.94 8.30 13.89
C VAL A 106 -8.76 9.79 13.57
N PRO A 107 -8.31 10.62 14.53
CA PRO A 107 -8.03 12.03 14.28
C PRO A 107 -7.05 12.25 13.12
N ASN A 108 -7.31 13.25 12.28
CA ASN A 108 -6.53 13.51 11.05
C ASN A 108 -5.02 13.62 11.30
N LYS A 109 -4.61 14.31 12.37
CA LYS A 109 -3.20 14.44 12.75
C LYS A 109 -2.59 13.08 13.09
N LYS A 110 -3.29 12.26 13.87
CA LYS A 110 -2.84 10.93 14.25
C LYS A 110 -2.71 10.01 13.03
N ARG A 111 -3.66 10.08 12.10
CA ARG A 111 -3.61 9.35 10.83
C ARG A 111 -2.40 9.76 9.98
N TRP A 112 -2.09 11.06 9.94
CA TRP A 112 -0.89 11.56 9.25
C TRP A 112 0.41 11.10 9.93
N GLU A 113 0.47 11.11 11.27
CA GLU A 113 1.63 10.59 12.02
C GLU A 113 1.86 9.11 11.72
N MET A 114 0.80 8.28 11.75
CA MET A 114 0.89 6.86 11.37
C MET A 114 1.42 6.69 9.95
N SER A 115 0.89 7.46 8.99
CA SER A 115 1.34 7.42 7.60
C SER A 115 2.79 7.89 7.44
N ARG A 116 3.23 8.92 8.18
CA ARG A 116 4.62 9.39 8.20
C ARG A 116 5.57 8.32 8.73
N ASP A 117 5.21 7.70 9.84
CA ASP A 117 6.05 6.68 10.48
C ASP A 117 6.14 5.44 9.58
N ALA A 118 5.04 5.04 8.95
CA ALA A 118 5.02 3.97 7.94
C ALA A 118 5.88 4.31 6.72
N HIS A 119 5.83 5.56 6.21
CA HIS A 119 6.65 6.00 5.06
C HIS A 119 8.15 5.89 5.33
N GLN A 120 8.60 6.17 6.55
CA GLN A 120 10.02 6.02 6.92
C GLN A 120 10.51 4.57 6.81
N ILE A 121 9.65 3.62 7.19
CA ILE A 121 9.93 2.19 7.09
C ILE A 121 9.85 1.73 5.63
N TYR A 122 8.77 2.10 4.93
CA TYR A 122 8.55 1.85 3.52
C TYR A 122 9.78 2.20 2.66
N ARG A 123 10.36 3.39 2.87
CA ARG A 123 11.50 3.83 2.06
C ARG A 123 12.71 2.92 2.16
N LYS A 124 12.93 2.25 3.30
CA LYS A 124 14.05 1.32 3.46
C LYS A 124 13.94 0.18 2.46
N TYR A 125 12.74 -0.33 2.23
CA TYR A 125 12.51 -1.46 1.32
C TYR A 125 12.55 -1.05 -0.15
N ILE A 126 12.02 0.12 -0.50
CA ILE A 126 12.10 0.64 -1.87
C ILE A 126 13.54 1.07 -2.23
N SER A 127 14.31 1.62 -1.28
CA SER A 127 15.70 1.98 -1.56
C SER A 127 16.56 0.74 -1.81
N LEU A 128 16.35 -0.35 -1.04
CA LEU A 128 17.07 -1.61 -1.21
C LEU A 128 16.78 -2.23 -2.59
N GLU A 129 15.52 -2.28 -3.00
CA GLU A 129 15.12 -2.82 -4.30
C GLU A 129 15.75 -2.05 -5.48
N ASN A 130 15.85 -0.71 -5.38
CA ASN A 130 16.49 0.10 -6.41
C ASN A 130 18.02 -0.11 -6.49
N THR A 131 18.64 -0.57 -5.41
CA THR A 131 20.06 -0.93 -5.39
C THR A 131 20.27 -2.33 -5.97
N GLU A 132 19.43 -3.30 -5.61
CA GLU A 132 19.51 -4.68 -6.11
C GLU A 132 19.21 -4.78 -7.62
N ARG A 133 18.27 -3.98 -8.15
CA ARG A 133 17.98 -3.93 -9.59
C ARG A 133 19.07 -3.24 -10.43
N LYS A 134 20.04 -2.58 -9.80
CA LYS A 134 21.16 -1.89 -10.46
C LYS A 134 22.48 -2.66 -10.37
N ALA A 135 22.52 -3.76 -9.62
CA ALA A 135 23.67 -4.66 -9.49
C ALA A 135 23.53 -5.82 -10.49
#